data_AF-A0A9N8VSE0-F1
#
_entry.id   AF-A0A9N8VSE0-F1
#
_cell.length_a   1.000
_cell.length_b   1.000
_cell.length_c   1.000
_cell.angle_alpha   90.00
_cell.angle_beta   90.00
_cell.angle_gamma   90.00
#
_symmetry.space_group_name_H-M   'P 1'
#
loop_
_entity.id
_entity.type
_entity.pdbx_description
1 polymer ?
#
loop_
_entity_poly.entity_id
_entity_poly.type
_entity_poly.pdbx_seq_one_letter_code
_entity_poly.pdbx_strand_id
1 'polypeptide(L)'
;MSEEPVTVTESPHVTTHELSSAANPAENSPTTPKVTKTSPKPLRRIPVGTRLEDVYPHVPISLDDIDSAFALQEYLQSLIRTDKENLDLLVNVPEGQDADAWQYEHLRQLCLELGYLVVQLLSECTRETCREMKTTEFQYLCATHPKSSCSAMDYIVHTLDQSISSLNDPRLFPSRMSIPATSLKNYQEISRRLYRIFAHAYFHHREIFEAFEIETFLYARFLKLSTRYKLVSKDLIIIPEQTESNGDDGRNRYREENNRPENDSQS
;
A
#
# COMPACT_ATOMS: atom_id res chain seq x y z
N MET A 1 23.12 70.63 -1.86
CA MET A 1 24.27 70.00 -1.18
C MET A 1 24.17 68.50 -1.35
N SER A 2 24.91 67.84 -2.24
CA SER A 2 25.44 68.23 -3.57
C SER A 2 26.05 66.95 -4.14
N GLU A 3 25.72 66.60 -5.37
CA GLU A 3 26.47 65.62 -6.15
C GLU A 3 27.80 66.24 -6.62
N GLU A 4 28.83 65.43 -6.94
CA GLU A 4 29.83 65.61 -8.03
C GLU A 4 30.95 64.50 -7.97
N PRO A 5 31.72 64.20 -9.06
CA PRO A 5 32.29 62.85 -9.33
C PRO A 5 33.73 62.82 -10.00
N VAL A 6 34.13 61.68 -10.62
CA VAL A 6 35.15 61.52 -11.75
C VAL A 6 36.65 61.85 -11.43
N THR A 7 37.76 61.40 -12.09
CA THR A 7 38.20 60.53 -13.24
C THR A 7 39.03 59.31 -12.75
N VAL A 8 39.54 58.30 -13.50
CA VAL A 8 39.60 57.89 -14.94
C VAL A 8 40.83 58.35 -15.80
N THR A 9 42.00 57.69 -15.66
CA THR A 9 43.20 57.63 -16.59
C THR A 9 44.17 56.50 -16.13
N GLU A 10 45.08 55.86 -16.89
CA GLU A 10 45.28 55.65 -18.35
C GLU A 10 46.16 54.38 -18.61
N SER A 11 46.46 54.05 -19.87
CA SER A 11 47.40 52.98 -20.32
C SER A 11 48.42 53.60 -21.31
N PRO A 12 49.16 52.91 -22.21
CA PRO A 12 49.60 51.50 -22.32
C PRO A 12 51.13 51.35 -22.61
N HIS A 13 51.65 50.13 -22.84
CA HIS A 13 52.54 49.86 -24.00
C HIS A 13 52.72 48.37 -24.33
N VAL A 14 53.15 48.07 -25.57
CA VAL A 14 53.41 46.72 -26.13
C VAL A 14 54.74 46.69 -26.90
N THR A 15 55.49 45.59 -26.85
CA THR A 15 56.49 45.17 -27.87
C THR A 15 56.72 43.63 -27.80
N THR A 16 57.41 43.03 -28.78
CA THR A 16 57.25 41.60 -29.16
C THR A 16 58.53 40.90 -29.66
N HIS A 17 58.61 39.56 -29.48
CA HIS A 17 59.51 38.59 -30.16
C HIS A 17 61.03 38.71 -29.80
N GLU A 18 61.90 37.68 -29.88
CA GLU A 18 62.06 36.59 -30.87
C GLU A 18 62.52 35.19 -30.31
N LEU A 19 62.85 34.27 -31.24
CA LEU A 19 62.93 32.79 -31.16
C LEU A 19 64.14 32.16 -30.42
N SER A 20 63.95 30.91 -29.98
CA SER A 20 64.89 29.80 -30.27
C SER A 20 64.14 28.44 -30.31
N SER A 21 64.76 27.36 -30.80
CA SER A 21 64.09 26.12 -31.23
C SER A 21 64.71 24.83 -30.68
N ALA A 22 63.85 23.87 -30.28
CA ALA A 22 64.14 22.44 -30.15
C ALA A 22 62.81 21.63 -30.22
N ALA A 23 62.85 20.33 -30.53
CA ALA A 23 61.66 19.55 -30.89
C ALA A 23 61.35 18.36 -29.95
N ASN A 24 60.03 18.06 -29.85
CA ASN A 24 59.34 16.75 -29.76
C ASN A 24 60.16 15.45 -29.66
N PRO A 25 59.66 14.38 -28.97
CA PRO A 25 58.26 13.95 -29.08
C PRO A 25 57.53 13.52 -27.78
N ALA A 26 56.24 13.20 -27.95
CA ALA A 26 55.28 12.91 -26.89
C ALA A 26 55.32 11.48 -26.34
N GLU A 27 54.92 11.33 -25.06
CA GLU A 27 54.34 10.10 -24.52
C GLU A 27 52.80 10.23 -24.47
N ASN A 28 52.08 9.24 -25.00
CA ASN A 28 50.62 9.23 -25.07
C ASN A 28 50.04 8.30 -24.00
N SER A 29 49.35 8.86 -23.00
CA SER A 29 48.59 8.07 -22.02
C SER A 29 47.32 7.47 -22.65
N PRO A 30 47.12 6.14 -22.62
CA PRO A 30 45.94 5.51 -23.20
C PRO A 30 44.72 5.60 -22.27
N THR A 31 44.06 6.76 -22.27
CA THR A 31 42.76 6.94 -21.59
C THR A 31 41.66 6.14 -22.32
N THR A 32 41.47 4.87 -21.95
CA THR A 32 40.40 4.04 -22.50
C THR A 32 39.03 4.60 -22.10
N PRO A 33 38.14 4.98 -23.04
CA PRO A 33 36.80 5.44 -22.69
C PRO A 33 36.00 4.29 -22.08
N LYS A 34 35.57 4.46 -20.83
CA LYS A 34 34.76 3.47 -20.11
C LYS A 34 33.34 3.48 -20.70
N VAL A 35 33.10 2.64 -21.71
CA VAL A 35 31.78 2.47 -22.34
C VAL A 35 30.80 1.87 -21.34
N THR A 36 30.14 2.73 -20.56
CA THR A 36 28.92 2.39 -19.83
C THR A 36 27.85 2.01 -20.83
N LYS A 37 27.66 0.71 -21.04
CA LYS A 37 26.49 0.16 -21.71
C LYS A 37 25.28 0.38 -20.80
N THR A 38 24.68 1.56 -20.87
CA THR A 38 23.30 1.77 -20.44
C THR A 38 22.42 0.90 -21.32
N SER A 39 22.06 -0.28 -20.82
CA SER A 39 20.97 -1.07 -21.38
C SER A 39 19.73 -0.17 -21.45
N PRO A 40 19.03 -0.09 -22.59
CA PRO A 40 17.84 0.75 -22.69
C PRO A 40 16.82 0.28 -21.65
N LYS A 41 16.36 1.18 -20.76
CA LYS A 41 15.30 0.87 -19.80
C LYS A 41 14.11 0.27 -20.58
N PRO A 42 13.60 -0.92 -20.19
CA PRO A 42 12.57 -1.59 -20.98
C PRO A 42 11.30 -0.73 -20.99
N LEU A 43 10.87 -0.34 -22.19
CA LEU A 43 9.65 0.46 -22.38
C LEU A 43 8.43 -0.38 -21.99
N ARG A 44 7.96 -0.24 -20.74
CA ARG A 44 6.84 -1.00 -20.15
C ARG A 44 5.45 -0.59 -20.69
N ARG A 45 5.36 -0.32 -22.00
CA ARG A 45 4.07 -0.07 -22.67
C ARG A 45 3.45 -1.40 -23.05
N ILE A 46 2.38 -1.78 -22.35
CA ILE A 46 1.55 -2.95 -22.69
C ILE A 46 1.12 -2.85 -24.17
N PRO A 47 1.49 -3.81 -25.05
CA PRO A 47 1.04 -3.83 -26.43
C PRO A 47 -0.48 -3.99 -26.56
N VAL A 48 -1.07 -3.44 -27.62
CA VAL A 48 -2.50 -3.64 -27.92
C VAL A 48 -2.72 -5.11 -28.27
N GLY A 49 -3.67 -5.77 -27.58
CA GLY A 49 -3.96 -7.20 -27.77
C GLY A 49 -3.16 -8.15 -26.88
N THR A 50 -2.32 -7.65 -25.96
CA THR A 50 -1.64 -8.47 -24.94
C THR A 50 -2.67 -9.14 -24.04
N ARG A 51 -2.52 -10.44 -23.77
CA ARG A 51 -3.40 -11.18 -22.85
C ARG A 51 -3.04 -10.86 -21.41
N LEU A 52 -4.00 -10.97 -20.48
CA LEU A 52 -3.77 -10.67 -19.06
C LEU A 52 -2.60 -11.48 -18.45
N GLU A 53 -2.43 -12.73 -18.89
CA GLU A 53 -1.29 -13.60 -18.54
C GLU A 53 0.07 -13.06 -19.00
N ASP A 54 0.13 -12.32 -20.11
CA ASP A 54 1.35 -11.73 -20.68
C ASP A 54 1.56 -10.25 -20.26
N VAL A 55 0.58 -9.59 -19.64
CA VAL A 55 0.58 -8.12 -19.38
C VAL A 55 1.66 -7.70 -18.37
N TYR A 56 1.97 -8.56 -17.39
CA TYR A 56 2.91 -8.24 -16.31
C TYR A 56 4.10 -9.22 -16.35
N PRO A 57 5.33 -8.76 -16.66
CA PRO A 57 6.50 -9.65 -16.65
C PRO A 57 6.79 -10.12 -15.22
N HIS A 58 6.99 -11.43 -15.03
CA HIS A 58 7.32 -12.07 -13.74
C HIS A 58 8.75 -11.78 -13.22
N VAL A 59 9.31 -10.61 -13.55
CA VAL A 59 10.67 -10.21 -13.18
C VAL A 59 10.59 -9.14 -12.11
N PRO A 60 11.24 -9.31 -10.93
CA PRO A 60 11.31 -8.27 -9.90
C PRO A 60 11.82 -6.94 -10.48
N ILE A 61 11.02 -5.88 -10.33
CA ILE A 61 11.36 -4.54 -10.81
C ILE A 61 12.17 -3.81 -9.73
N SER A 62 13.37 -3.31 -10.06
CA SER A 62 14.07 -2.37 -9.18
C SER A 62 13.31 -1.04 -9.11
N LEU A 63 13.26 -0.43 -7.92
CA LEU A 63 12.61 0.87 -7.72
C LEU A 63 13.29 1.98 -8.55
N ASP A 64 14.63 1.95 -8.68
CA ASP A 64 15.42 2.90 -9.48
C ASP A 64 15.09 2.85 -10.99
N ASP A 65 14.54 1.74 -11.46
CA ASP A 65 14.09 1.61 -12.84
C ASP A 65 12.73 2.28 -13.09
N ILE A 66 11.95 2.57 -12.05
CA ILE A 66 10.59 3.14 -12.17
C ILE A 66 10.62 4.67 -12.22
N ASP A 67 10.76 5.21 -13.43
CA ASP A 67 10.66 6.64 -13.71
C ASP A 67 9.17 7.08 -13.77
N SER A 68 8.52 7.19 -12.60
CA SER A 68 7.08 7.46 -12.46
C SER A 68 6.75 8.21 -11.17
N ALA A 69 5.79 9.13 -11.23
CA ALA A 69 5.20 9.77 -10.05
C ALA A 69 4.45 8.79 -9.11
N PHE A 70 4.27 7.54 -9.52
CA PHE A 70 3.64 6.47 -8.74
C PHE A 70 4.60 5.31 -8.45
N ALA A 71 5.92 5.54 -8.48
CA ALA A 71 6.94 4.49 -8.34
C ALA A 71 6.72 3.54 -7.15
N LEU A 72 6.39 4.04 -5.96
CA LEU A 72 6.07 3.20 -4.78
C LEU A 72 4.83 2.32 -4.99
N GLN A 73 3.77 2.85 -5.61
CA GLN A 73 2.55 2.10 -5.91
C GLN A 73 2.82 1.00 -6.96
N GLU A 74 3.58 1.32 -8.01
CA GLU A 74 3.98 0.36 -9.05
C GLU A 74 4.90 -0.73 -8.49
N TYR A 75 5.86 -0.37 -7.63
CA TYR A 75 6.77 -1.29 -6.97
C TYR A 75 6.03 -2.22 -6.00
N LEU A 76 5.17 -1.69 -5.12
CA LEU A 76 4.34 -2.51 -4.22
C LEU A 76 3.49 -3.52 -5.00
N GLN A 77 2.82 -3.08 -6.06
CA GLN A 77 2.05 -4.00 -6.91
C GLN A 77 2.95 -4.98 -7.68
N SER A 78 4.19 -4.62 -8.02
CA SER A 78 5.14 -5.56 -8.61
C SER A 78 5.53 -6.65 -7.63
N LEU A 79 5.78 -6.30 -6.36
CA LEU A 79 6.05 -7.28 -5.30
C LEU A 79 4.85 -8.22 -5.11
N ILE A 80 3.64 -7.69 -4.92
CA ILE A 80 2.41 -8.50 -4.73
C ILE A 80 2.16 -9.45 -5.91
N ARG A 81 2.44 -9.05 -7.15
CA ARG A 81 2.32 -9.93 -8.34
C ARG A 81 3.41 -10.98 -8.46
N THR A 82 4.56 -10.78 -7.82
CA THR A 82 5.73 -11.68 -7.94
C THR A 82 5.80 -12.68 -6.79
N ASP A 83 5.57 -12.20 -5.58
CA ASP A 83 5.69 -12.93 -4.33
C ASP A 83 4.77 -12.29 -3.27
N LYS A 84 3.52 -12.78 -3.23
CA LYS A 84 2.48 -12.34 -2.27
C LYS A 84 2.63 -12.97 -0.88
N GLU A 85 3.34 -14.10 -0.80
CA GLU A 85 3.50 -14.94 0.39
C GLU A 85 4.61 -14.40 1.30
N ASN A 86 5.62 -13.75 0.73
CA ASN A 86 6.72 -13.11 1.44
C ASN A 86 6.31 -11.77 2.08
N LEU A 87 5.51 -11.87 3.13
CA LEU A 87 4.98 -10.74 3.89
C LEU A 87 6.08 -9.83 4.47
N ASP A 88 7.26 -10.39 4.79
CA ASP A 88 8.40 -9.59 5.28
C ASP A 88 9.01 -8.72 4.17
N LEU A 89 9.17 -9.22 2.94
CA LEU A 89 9.59 -8.39 1.80
C LEU A 89 8.57 -7.29 1.51
N LEU A 90 7.27 -7.61 1.55
CA LEU A 90 6.18 -6.68 1.27
C LEU A 90 6.05 -5.55 2.32
N VAL A 91 6.25 -5.85 3.60
CA VAL A 91 5.97 -4.93 4.72
C VAL A 91 7.20 -4.12 5.16
N ASN A 92 8.41 -4.54 4.80
CA ASN A 92 9.62 -3.71 4.94
C ASN A 92 9.57 -2.48 4.00
N VAL A 93 10.17 -1.36 4.43
CA VAL A 93 10.30 -0.14 3.62
C VAL A 93 11.42 -0.33 2.59
N PRO A 94 11.25 0.06 1.31
CA PRO A 94 12.34 0.00 0.34
C PRO A 94 13.49 0.96 0.70
N GLU A 95 14.70 0.67 0.23
CA GLU A 95 15.88 1.48 0.58
C GLU A 95 15.75 2.94 0.08
N GLY A 96 16.13 3.89 0.94
CA GLY A 96 16.04 5.33 0.67
C GLY A 96 14.62 5.92 0.65
N GLN A 97 13.57 5.13 0.93
CA GLN A 97 12.17 5.60 0.87
C GLN A 97 11.61 6.00 2.24
N ASP A 98 10.60 6.88 2.21
CA ASP A 98 9.87 7.29 3.41
C ASP A 98 8.92 6.19 3.91
N ALA A 99 8.92 5.98 5.23
CA ALA A 99 8.13 4.93 5.88
C ALA A 99 6.63 5.28 5.91
N ASP A 100 6.27 6.56 5.97
CA ASP A 100 4.87 6.98 5.98
C ASP A 100 4.27 6.97 4.56
N ALA A 101 5.03 7.37 3.54
CA ALA A 101 4.68 7.18 2.13
C ALA A 101 4.50 5.69 1.76
N TRP A 102 5.30 4.79 2.34
CA TRP A 102 5.12 3.34 2.15
C TRP A 102 3.84 2.81 2.82
N GLN A 103 3.54 3.25 4.05
CA GLN A 103 2.27 2.94 4.72
C GLN A 103 1.06 3.48 3.93
N TYR A 104 1.18 4.68 3.34
CA TYR A 104 0.14 5.30 2.53
C TYR A 104 -0.25 4.43 1.32
N GLU A 105 0.71 4.00 0.52
CA GLU A 105 0.41 3.15 -0.63
C GLU A 105 -0.05 1.75 -0.23
N HIS A 106 0.46 1.18 0.87
CA HIS A 106 -0.10 -0.04 1.46
C HIS A 106 -1.58 0.11 1.82
N LEU A 107 -1.98 1.21 2.47
CA LEU A 107 -3.39 1.46 2.84
C LEU A 107 -4.28 1.65 1.61
N ARG A 108 -3.78 2.29 0.55
CA ARG A 108 -4.51 2.42 -0.72
C ARG A 108 -4.65 1.08 -1.43
N GLN A 109 -3.60 0.27 -1.42
CA GLN A 109 -3.57 -1.06 -2.04
C GLN A 109 -4.50 -2.03 -1.28
N LEU A 110 -4.47 -2.01 0.05
CA LEU A 110 -5.45 -2.70 0.92
C LEU A 110 -6.90 -2.29 0.62
N CYS A 111 -7.20 -1.01 0.39
CA CYS A 111 -8.54 -0.57 -0.01
C CYS A 111 -8.95 -1.12 -1.40
N LEU A 112 -8.01 -1.23 -2.34
CA LEU A 112 -8.26 -1.77 -3.67
C LEU A 112 -8.58 -3.28 -3.60
N GLU A 113 -7.75 -4.06 -2.91
CA GLU A 113 -7.96 -5.51 -2.78
C GLU A 113 -9.18 -5.86 -1.91
N LEU A 114 -9.48 -5.09 -0.87
CA LEU A 114 -10.75 -5.24 -0.14
C LEU A 114 -11.97 -4.99 -1.05
N GLY A 115 -11.85 -4.18 -2.10
CA GLY A 115 -12.88 -4.05 -3.13
C GLY A 115 -13.21 -5.39 -3.83
N TYR A 116 -12.22 -6.26 -4.04
CA TYR A 116 -12.45 -7.60 -4.59
C TYR A 116 -13.15 -8.54 -3.60
N LEU A 117 -12.78 -8.49 -2.31
CA LEU A 117 -13.50 -9.21 -1.26
C LEU A 117 -14.97 -8.76 -1.15
N VAL A 118 -15.24 -7.45 -1.25
CA VAL A 118 -16.61 -6.91 -1.29
C VAL A 118 -17.40 -7.46 -2.49
N VAL A 119 -16.76 -7.58 -3.67
CA VAL A 119 -17.40 -8.17 -4.85
C VAL A 119 -17.75 -9.65 -4.64
N GLN A 120 -16.92 -10.44 -3.94
CA GLN A 120 -17.28 -11.82 -3.59
C GLN A 120 -18.44 -11.86 -2.58
N LEU A 121 -18.40 -11.03 -1.53
CA LEU A 121 -19.44 -10.94 -0.49
C LEU A 121 -20.83 -10.55 -1.02
N LEU A 122 -20.93 -9.83 -2.15
CA LEU A 122 -22.22 -9.47 -2.79
C LEU A 122 -23.09 -10.68 -3.17
N SER A 123 -22.52 -11.89 -3.24
CA SER A 123 -23.25 -13.12 -3.58
C SER A 123 -24.13 -13.65 -2.43
N GLU A 124 -23.76 -13.40 -1.17
CA GLU A 124 -24.40 -14.00 0.02
C GLU A 124 -24.75 -12.98 1.12
N CYS A 125 -23.97 -11.91 1.24
CA CYS A 125 -24.15 -10.91 2.28
C CYS A 125 -25.27 -9.95 1.86
N THR A 126 -26.42 -10.07 2.52
CA THR A 126 -27.65 -9.32 2.16
C THR A 126 -28.24 -8.66 3.40
N ARG A 127 -29.27 -7.82 3.20
CA ARG A 127 -30.07 -7.28 4.32
C ARG A 127 -30.84 -8.36 5.09
N GLU A 128 -30.97 -9.57 4.55
CA GLU A 128 -31.66 -10.68 5.22
C GLU A 128 -30.70 -11.52 6.05
N THR A 129 -29.57 -11.94 5.46
CA THR A 129 -28.50 -12.70 6.17
C THR A 129 -27.78 -11.82 7.20
N CYS A 130 -27.40 -10.59 6.82
CA CYS A 130 -26.59 -9.69 7.64
C CYS A 130 -27.28 -8.34 7.87
N ARG A 131 -28.41 -8.39 8.58
CA ARG A 131 -29.27 -7.23 8.94
C ARG A 131 -28.54 -6.04 9.55
N GLU A 132 -27.47 -6.29 10.31
CA GLU A 132 -26.68 -5.27 11.00
C GLU A 132 -25.19 -5.62 10.97
N MET A 133 -24.33 -4.61 10.88
CA MET A 133 -22.88 -4.82 11.01
C MET A 133 -22.48 -5.15 12.45
N LYS A 134 -22.19 -6.42 12.72
CA LYS A 134 -21.69 -6.89 14.02
C LYS A 134 -20.72 -8.07 13.91
N THR A 135 -19.92 -8.25 14.95
CA THR A 135 -19.17 -9.47 15.28
C THR A 135 -19.95 -10.25 16.35
N THR A 136 -19.34 -11.23 17.02
CA THR A 136 -19.98 -11.90 18.17
C THR A 136 -20.16 -10.93 19.35
N GLU A 137 -19.11 -10.18 19.70
CA GLU A 137 -19.09 -9.31 20.89
C GLU A 137 -19.48 -7.84 20.61
N PHE A 138 -19.30 -7.35 19.37
CA PHE A 138 -19.40 -5.92 19.06
C PHE A 138 -20.29 -5.61 17.85
N GLN A 139 -21.27 -4.72 18.05
CA GLN A 139 -22.00 -4.04 16.98
C GLN A 139 -21.26 -2.78 16.53
N TYR A 140 -21.21 -2.51 15.22
CA TYR A 140 -20.53 -1.35 14.65
C TYR A 140 -21.52 -0.39 13.97
N LEU A 141 -21.58 0.85 14.47
CA LEU A 141 -22.43 1.90 13.91
C LEU A 141 -21.75 2.62 12.75
N CYS A 142 -22.52 2.93 11.69
CA CYS A 142 -22.01 3.59 10.49
C CYS A 142 -21.88 5.10 10.69
N ALA A 143 -20.73 5.67 10.35
CA ALA A 143 -20.48 7.10 10.49
C ALA A 143 -21.38 7.97 9.59
N THR A 144 -21.80 7.46 8.43
CA THR A 144 -22.76 8.11 7.52
C THR A 144 -24.18 8.15 8.12
N HIS A 145 -24.54 7.15 8.92
CA HIS A 145 -25.91 6.91 9.40
C HIS A 145 -25.94 6.69 10.93
N PRO A 146 -25.52 7.67 11.75
CA PRO A 146 -25.38 7.50 13.21
C PRO A 146 -26.72 7.33 13.96
N LYS A 147 -27.87 7.37 13.27
CA LYS A 147 -29.23 7.25 13.83
C LYS A 147 -29.99 6.00 13.36
N SER A 148 -29.41 5.17 12.48
CA SER A 148 -30.07 3.99 11.91
C SER A 148 -29.06 2.92 11.54
N SER A 149 -29.28 1.67 11.95
CA SER A 149 -28.36 0.58 11.60
C SER A 149 -28.36 0.30 10.10
N CYS A 150 -27.15 0.25 9.54
CA CYS A 150 -26.89 -0.23 8.19
C CYS A 150 -26.88 -1.77 8.19
N SER A 151 -27.29 -2.40 7.08
CA SER A 151 -26.92 -3.80 6.85
C SER A 151 -25.40 -3.94 6.77
N ALA A 152 -24.86 -5.16 6.89
CA ALA A 152 -23.40 -5.34 6.83
C ALA A 152 -22.82 -4.88 5.48
N MET A 153 -23.45 -5.20 4.34
CA MET A 153 -22.99 -4.68 3.05
C MET A 153 -23.13 -3.17 2.92
N ASP A 154 -24.26 -2.58 3.35
CA ASP A 154 -24.39 -1.11 3.41
C ASP A 154 -23.21 -0.53 4.22
N TYR A 155 -22.91 -1.09 5.40
CA TYR A 155 -21.82 -0.62 6.25
C TYR A 155 -20.46 -0.75 5.57
N ILE A 156 -20.17 -1.90 4.96
CA ILE A 156 -18.89 -2.24 4.35
C ILE A 156 -18.60 -1.30 3.17
N VAL A 157 -19.57 -1.11 2.27
CA VAL A 157 -19.45 -0.19 1.13
C VAL A 157 -19.20 1.24 1.61
N HIS A 158 -20.07 1.79 2.48
CA HIS A 158 -19.86 3.14 3.03
C HIS A 158 -18.51 3.29 3.76
N THR A 159 -18.01 2.23 4.39
CA THR A 159 -16.74 2.25 5.15
C THR A 159 -15.53 2.22 4.22
N LEU A 160 -15.60 1.44 3.13
CA LEU A 160 -14.55 1.39 2.12
C LEU A 160 -14.49 2.71 1.33
N ASP A 161 -15.65 3.23 0.89
CA ASP A 161 -15.76 4.52 0.21
C ASP A 161 -15.22 5.68 1.06
N GLN A 162 -15.54 5.73 2.36
CA GLN A 162 -14.97 6.72 3.28
C GLN A 162 -13.45 6.59 3.44
N SER A 163 -12.92 5.36 3.43
CA SER A 163 -11.48 5.11 3.56
C SER A 163 -10.74 5.54 2.30
N ILE A 164 -11.27 5.21 1.12
CA ILE A 164 -10.77 5.65 -0.19
C ILE A 164 -10.89 7.18 -0.31
N SER A 165 -12.01 7.78 0.10
CA SER A 165 -12.20 9.23 0.09
C SER A 165 -11.19 9.94 1.00
N SER A 166 -10.97 9.42 2.22
CA SER A 166 -9.97 9.98 3.15
C SER A 166 -8.54 9.89 2.62
N LEU A 167 -8.15 8.77 2.00
CA LEU A 167 -6.81 8.59 1.42
C LEU A 167 -6.56 9.49 0.19
N ASN A 168 -7.60 9.86 -0.55
CA ASN A 168 -7.50 10.74 -1.72
C ASN A 168 -7.90 12.21 -1.44
N ASP A 169 -8.15 12.60 -0.19
CA ASP A 169 -8.44 13.99 0.18
C ASP A 169 -7.14 14.83 0.20
N PRO A 170 -6.96 15.80 -0.71
CA PRO A 170 -5.73 16.59 -0.80
C PRO A 170 -5.50 17.50 0.42
N ARG A 171 -6.50 17.68 1.30
CA ARG A 171 -6.36 18.40 2.58
C ARG A 171 -5.69 17.54 3.66
N LEU A 172 -5.75 16.21 3.52
CA LEU A 172 -5.12 15.24 4.40
C LEU A 172 -3.81 14.72 3.80
N PHE A 173 -3.81 14.41 2.50
CA PHE A 173 -2.68 13.86 1.77
C PHE A 173 -2.38 14.73 0.53
N PRO A 174 -1.78 15.93 0.72
CA PRO A 174 -1.44 16.85 -0.38
C PRO A 174 -0.34 16.34 -1.30
N SER A 175 0.44 15.35 -0.85
CA SER A 175 1.43 14.62 -1.63
C SER A 175 1.42 13.15 -1.23
N ARG A 176 1.82 12.28 -2.16
CA ARG A 176 2.05 10.85 -1.90
C ARG A 176 3.48 10.54 -1.45
N MET A 177 4.44 11.42 -1.81
CA MET A 177 5.86 11.26 -1.53
C MET A 177 6.29 11.91 -0.20
N SER A 178 5.42 12.74 0.39
CA SER A 178 5.67 13.38 1.68
C SER A 178 4.36 13.50 2.44
N ILE A 179 4.24 12.72 3.51
CA ILE A 179 3.03 12.62 4.33
C ILE A 179 3.11 13.65 5.48
N PRO A 180 2.08 14.48 5.69
CA PRO A 180 2.03 15.34 6.87
C PRO A 180 1.89 14.49 8.14
N ALA A 181 2.72 14.75 9.16
CA ALA A 181 2.65 14.06 10.46
C ALA A 181 1.25 14.18 11.13
N THR A 182 0.52 15.26 10.85
CA THR A 182 -0.87 15.50 11.28
C THR A 182 -1.89 14.50 10.71
N SER A 183 -1.54 13.79 9.63
CA SER A 183 -2.40 12.85 8.91
C SER A 183 -2.14 11.39 9.26
N LEU A 184 -1.05 11.06 9.97
CA LEU A 184 -0.72 9.69 10.39
C LEU A 184 -1.78 9.07 11.31
N LYS A 185 -2.46 9.90 12.12
CA LYS A 185 -3.63 9.49 12.91
C LYS A 185 -4.73 8.84 12.06
N ASN A 186 -4.86 9.25 10.80
CA ASN A 186 -5.88 8.72 9.88
C ASN A 186 -5.57 7.27 9.52
N TYR A 187 -4.29 6.85 9.51
CA TYR A 187 -3.90 5.46 9.24
C TYR A 187 -4.45 4.50 10.30
N GLN A 188 -4.43 4.90 11.57
CA GLN A 188 -5.02 4.12 12.66
C GLN A 188 -6.55 4.16 12.65
N GLU A 189 -7.18 5.23 12.17
CA GLU A 189 -8.63 5.24 11.95
C GLU A 189 -9.06 4.36 10.78
N ILE A 190 -8.39 4.47 9.63
CA ILE A 190 -8.65 3.68 8.43
C ILE A 190 -8.40 2.20 8.73
N SER A 191 -7.26 1.82 9.31
CA SER A 191 -6.94 0.42 9.58
C SER A 191 -7.94 -0.24 10.53
N ARG A 192 -8.39 0.47 11.59
CA ARG A 192 -9.46 -0.02 12.48
C ARG A 192 -10.83 -0.10 11.81
N ARG A 193 -11.09 0.66 10.73
CA ARG A 193 -12.30 0.57 9.90
C ARG A 193 -12.21 -0.63 8.94
N LEU A 194 -11.12 -0.77 8.21
CA LEU A 194 -10.87 -1.89 7.28
C LEU A 194 -10.85 -3.23 8.02
N TYR A 195 -10.27 -3.29 9.23
CA TYR A 195 -10.29 -4.49 10.08
C TYR A 195 -11.71 -5.03 10.34
N ARG A 196 -12.73 -4.17 10.43
CA ARG A 196 -14.13 -4.60 10.65
C ARG A 196 -14.70 -5.35 9.45
N ILE A 197 -14.20 -5.07 8.24
CA ILE A 197 -14.60 -5.77 7.01
C ILE A 197 -14.06 -7.20 7.05
N PHE A 198 -12.76 -7.36 7.35
CA PHE A 198 -12.15 -8.69 7.58
C PHE A 198 -12.86 -9.46 8.70
N ALA A 199 -13.16 -8.80 9.84
CA ALA A 199 -13.86 -9.45 10.96
C ALA A 199 -15.27 -9.90 10.57
N HIS A 200 -16.04 -9.08 9.84
CA HIS A 200 -17.36 -9.49 9.39
C HIS A 200 -17.30 -10.69 8.44
N ALA A 201 -16.40 -10.67 7.45
CA ALA A 201 -16.18 -11.79 6.55
C ALA A 201 -15.78 -13.07 7.31
N TYR A 202 -14.80 -12.99 8.22
CA TYR A 202 -14.33 -14.13 9.03
C TYR A 202 -15.40 -14.74 9.94
N PHE A 203 -16.30 -13.94 10.52
CA PHE A 203 -17.33 -14.45 11.45
C PHE A 203 -18.67 -14.85 10.80
N HIS A 204 -19.02 -14.33 9.61
CA HIS A 204 -20.32 -14.58 8.97
C HIS A 204 -20.24 -15.22 7.57
N HIS A 205 -19.13 -15.03 6.84
CA HIS A 205 -18.94 -15.52 5.46
C HIS A 205 -17.61 -16.25 5.33
N ARG A 206 -17.41 -17.27 6.18
CA ARG A 206 -16.09 -17.86 6.40
C ARG A 206 -15.46 -18.44 5.15
N GLU A 207 -16.23 -19.18 4.35
CA GLU A 207 -15.74 -19.86 3.15
C GLU A 207 -15.22 -18.85 2.11
N ILE A 208 -15.90 -17.71 1.96
CA ILE A 208 -15.44 -16.57 1.15
C ILE A 208 -14.14 -15.99 1.72
N PHE A 209 -14.06 -15.77 3.03
CA PHE A 209 -12.84 -15.24 3.67
C PHE A 209 -11.64 -16.18 3.49
N GLU A 210 -11.80 -17.48 3.76
CA GLU A 210 -10.70 -18.46 3.68
C GLU A 210 -10.23 -18.67 2.23
N ALA A 211 -11.16 -18.77 1.27
CA ALA A 211 -10.82 -18.87 -0.15
C ALA A 211 -10.07 -17.61 -0.66
N PHE A 212 -10.57 -16.43 -0.32
CA PHE A 212 -9.95 -15.16 -0.70
C PHE A 212 -8.57 -14.98 -0.05
N GLU A 213 -8.39 -15.40 1.20
CA GLU A 213 -7.11 -15.29 1.90
C GLU A 213 -6.05 -16.25 1.32
N ILE A 214 -6.42 -17.48 0.98
CA ILE A 214 -5.52 -18.43 0.29
C ILE A 214 -5.12 -17.89 -1.10
N GLU A 215 -6.01 -17.16 -1.79
CA GLU A 215 -5.68 -16.54 -3.08
C GLU A 215 -4.78 -15.29 -2.94
N THR A 216 -4.94 -14.48 -1.89
CA THR A 216 -4.40 -13.10 -1.86
C THR A 216 -3.45 -12.77 -0.71
N PHE A 217 -3.45 -13.53 0.39
CA PHE A 217 -2.73 -13.25 1.64
C PHE A 217 -3.01 -11.85 2.22
N LEU A 218 -4.18 -11.27 1.92
CA LEU A 218 -4.49 -9.86 2.20
C LEU A 218 -4.61 -9.57 3.70
N TYR A 219 -5.27 -10.43 4.47
CA TYR A 219 -5.44 -10.28 5.91
C TYR A 219 -4.12 -10.53 6.65
N ALA A 220 -3.35 -11.54 6.25
CA ALA A 220 -2.03 -11.81 6.82
C ALA A 220 -1.07 -10.63 6.56
N ARG A 221 -1.07 -10.06 5.34
CA ARG A 221 -0.33 -8.84 5.00
C ARG A 221 -0.81 -7.64 5.82
N PHE A 222 -2.11 -7.47 5.99
CA PHE A 222 -2.71 -6.44 6.85
C PHE A 222 -2.28 -6.59 8.33
N LEU A 223 -2.24 -7.81 8.86
CA LEU A 223 -1.86 -8.11 10.25
C LEU A 223 -0.36 -7.87 10.49
N LYS A 224 0.49 -8.30 9.55
CA LYS A 224 1.94 -8.03 9.55
C LYS A 224 2.23 -6.53 9.50
N LEU A 225 1.56 -5.80 8.59
CA LEU A 225 1.62 -4.34 8.48
C LEU A 225 1.17 -3.66 9.78
N SER A 226 0.01 -4.06 10.31
CA SER A 226 -0.56 -3.52 11.55
C SER A 226 0.33 -3.75 12.76
N THR A 227 1.00 -4.90 12.84
CA THR A 227 1.95 -5.24 13.91
C THR A 227 3.23 -4.41 13.82
N ARG A 228 3.78 -4.21 12.61
CA ARG A 228 5.00 -3.40 12.41
C ARG A 228 4.77 -1.91 12.69
N TYR A 229 3.72 -1.33 12.11
CA TYR A 229 3.45 0.11 12.14
C TYR A 229 2.44 0.54 13.22
N LYS A 230 1.99 -0.40 14.07
CA LYS A 230 1.04 -0.17 15.19
C LYS A 230 -0.27 0.49 14.73
N LEU A 231 -0.80 0.00 13.60
CA LEU A 231 -2.01 0.55 12.96
C LEU A 231 -3.30 0.15 13.70
N VAL A 232 -3.30 -1.02 14.34
CA VAL A 232 -4.40 -1.57 15.14
C VAL A 232 -3.83 -2.14 16.43
N SER A 233 -4.41 -1.80 17.58
CA SER A 233 -4.05 -2.40 18.88
C SER A 233 -4.36 -3.89 18.87
N LYS A 234 -3.46 -4.73 19.40
CA LYS A 234 -3.64 -6.19 19.43
C LYS A 234 -4.95 -6.62 20.12
N ASP A 235 -5.37 -5.87 21.14
CA ASP A 235 -6.60 -6.12 21.92
C ASP A 235 -7.90 -5.95 21.09
N LEU A 236 -7.82 -5.35 19.89
CA LEU A 236 -8.93 -5.23 18.94
C LEU A 236 -8.94 -6.35 17.89
N ILE A 237 -7.87 -7.17 17.83
CA ILE A 237 -7.69 -8.23 16.84
C ILE A 237 -8.19 -9.54 17.43
N ILE A 238 -9.38 -9.93 16.98
CA ILE A 238 -10.15 -11.12 17.42
C ILE A 238 -10.17 -12.24 16.37
N ILE A 239 -9.63 -11.99 15.18
CA ILE A 239 -9.29 -13.04 14.21
C ILE A 239 -7.93 -13.63 14.62
N PRO A 240 -7.76 -14.97 14.74
CA PRO A 240 -6.47 -15.58 15.02
C PRO A 240 -5.49 -15.40 13.87
N GLU A 241 -4.23 -15.12 14.21
CA GLU A 241 -3.11 -15.17 13.26
C GLU A 241 -2.96 -16.61 12.74
N GLN A 242 -3.11 -16.80 11.42
CA GLN A 242 -2.88 -18.08 10.74
C GLN A 242 -1.38 -18.39 10.73
N THR A 243 -0.85 -18.78 11.89
CA THR A 243 0.54 -19.21 12.04
C THR A 243 0.69 -20.60 11.45
N GLU A 244 1.55 -20.75 10.44
CA GLU A 244 1.90 -22.04 9.84
C GLU A 244 2.47 -22.98 10.91
N SER A 245 1.62 -23.85 11.41
CA SER A 245 1.91 -24.78 12.49
C SER A 245 1.35 -26.15 12.11
N ASN A 246 2.23 -27.14 12.07
CA ASN A 246 1.91 -28.46 11.51
C ASN A 246 0.96 -29.25 12.43
N GLY A 247 -0.33 -29.22 12.08
CA GLY A 247 -1.28 -30.29 12.35
C GLY A 247 -2.04 -30.29 13.68
N ASP A 248 -3.07 -31.13 13.66
CA ASP A 248 -4.00 -31.52 14.75
C ASP A 248 -5.23 -30.62 15.02
N ASP A 249 -6.21 -31.22 15.70
CA ASP A 249 -7.66 -30.95 15.58
C ASP A 249 -8.15 -29.59 16.10
N GLY A 250 -9.24 -29.12 15.48
CA GLY A 250 -9.91 -27.85 15.77
C GLY A 250 -11.33 -27.71 15.19
N ARG A 251 -11.97 -28.78 14.69
CA ARG A 251 -13.36 -28.68 14.21
C ARG A 251 -14.36 -28.64 15.38
N ASN A 252 -15.44 -27.87 15.20
CA ASN A 252 -16.55 -27.66 16.14
C ASN A 252 -16.22 -27.05 17.51
N ARG A 253 -16.62 -25.78 17.72
CA ARG A 253 -16.95 -25.26 19.06
C ARG A 253 -18.04 -24.17 19.13
N TYR A 254 -18.75 -23.91 18.03
CA TYR A 254 -19.74 -22.82 17.93
C TYR A 254 -21.09 -23.26 17.30
N ARG A 255 -21.59 -24.46 17.63
CA ARG A 255 -22.91 -24.93 17.16
C ARG A 255 -23.74 -25.74 18.17
N GLU A 256 -23.46 -25.63 19.48
CA GLU A 256 -24.14 -26.41 20.53
C GLU A 256 -24.69 -25.55 21.68
N GLU A 257 -25.52 -24.55 21.38
CA GLU A 257 -26.34 -23.88 22.40
C GLU A 257 -27.83 -23.70 22.01
N ASN A 258 -28.17 -23.75 20.72
CA ASN A 258 -29.55 -23.62 20.21
C ASN A 258 -30.37 -24.93 20.24
N ASN A 259 -30.14 -25.83 21.21
CA ASN A 259 -30.87 -27.11 21.25
C ASN A 259 -31.16 -27.63 22.68
N ARG A 260 -31.70 -26.76 23.55
CA ARG A 260 -32.48 -27.19 24.72
C ARG A 260 -33.96 -27.27 24.34
N PRO A 261 -34.67 -28.38 24.60
CA PRO A 261 -36.10 -28.45 24.37
C PRO A 261 -36.86 -27.58 25.38
N GLU A 262 -37.97 -26.98 24.93
CA GLU A 262 -38.93 -26.34 25.81
C GLU A 262 -39.60 -27.40 26.69
N ASN A 263 -39.58 -27.22 28.01
CA ASN A 263 -40.22 -28.14 28.94
C ASN A 263 -41.60 -27.62 29.36
N ASP A 264 -42.63 -28.18 28.73
CA ASP A 264 -44.02 -27.98 29.09
C ASP A 264 -44.27 -28.37 30.56
N SER A 265 -45.03 -27.56 31.29
CA SER A 265 -45.37 -27.79 32.71
C SER A 265 -46.72 -27.17 33.05
N GLN A 266 -47.79 -27.86 32.64
CA GLN A 266 -49.17 -27.57 33.08
C GLN A 266 -49.41 -28.10 34.50
N SER A 267 -49.79 -27.24 35.44
CA SER A 267 -50.55 -27.54 36.68
C SER A 267 -51.08 -26.26 37.31
#